data_AF-A0A7S2VAB9-F1
#
_entry.id   AF-A0A7S2VAB9-F1
#
_cell.length_a   1.000
_cell.length_b   1.000
_cell.length_c   1.000
_cell.angle_alpha   90.00
_cell.angle_beta   90.00
_cell.angle_gamma   90.00
#
_symmetry.space_group_name_H-M   'P 1'
#
loop_
_entity.id
_entity.type
_entity.pdbx_description
1 polymer ?
#
loop_
_entity_poly.entity_id
_entity_poly.type
_entity_poly.pdbx_seq_one_letter_code
_entity_poly.pdbx_strand_id
1 'polypeptide(L)'
;KGHPLTVTRDDLVGQYIGHTAPKTKEVLKKAMGGVLFIDEAYYLYKPDNERDYGSEAIEILLQVMENQRDELVVILAGYKEPMDKFYESNPGLSSRIANHIDFPDYSTDELLKISKLMLEDQQYQLTPDAEIAFRQYIEKRREKPLFANARSIKNALDRARMRQANRIFDSRGQVLTKKELVNLEAQDILQSTVFNN
;
A
#
# COMPACT_ATOMS: atom_id res chain seq x y z
N LYS A 1 20.57 10.92 -4.68
CA LYS A 1 19.86 11.94 -5.48
C LYS A 1 18.95 11.20 -6.44
N GLY A 2 17.64 11.47 -6.45
CA GLY A 2 16.67 10.76 -7.27
C GLY A 2 15.54 10.04 -6.52
N HIS A 3 15.38 10.25 -5.20
CA HIS A 3 14.20 9.76 -4.49
C HIS A 3 13.05 10.76 -4.63
N PRO A 4 11.82 10.30 -4.90
CA PRO A 4 10.65 11.18 -4.92
C PRO A 4 10.42 11.77 -3.54
N LEU A 5 9.97 13.03 -3.48
CA LEU A 5 9.41 13.59 -2.26
C LEU A 5 8.00 13.00 -2.09
N THR A 6 7.88 12.02 -1.20
CA THR A 6 6.59 11.39 -0.87
C THR A 6 5.86 12.20 0.20
N VAL A 7 4.61 12.52 -0.07
CA VAL A 7 3.73 13.29 0.82
C VAL A 7 2.33 12.72 0.84
N THR A 8 1.56 13.09 1.86
CA THR A 8 0.15 12.79 2.02
C THR A 8 -0.67 14.08 2.13
N ARG A 9 -1.99 13.97 2.29
CA ARG A 9 -2.86 15.13 2.57
C ARG A 9 -2.32 15.98 3.74
N ASP A 10 -1.89 15.35 4.81
CA ASP A 10 -1.50 16.03 6.05
C ASP A 10 -0.24 16.87 5.88
N ASP A 11 0.55 16.64 4.83
CA ASP A 11 1.73 17.43 4.49
C ASP A 11 1.38 18.67 3.66
N LEU A 12 0.23 18.64 2.95
CA LEU A 12 -0.18 19.70 2.03
C LEU A 12 -1.23 20.63 2.66
N VAL A 13 -2.17 20.07 3.41
CA VAL A 13 -3.32 20.80 3.97
C VAL A 13 -3.04 21.27 5.40
N GLY A 14 -3.36 22.53 5.68
CA GLY A 14 -3.25 23.14 6.99
C GLY A 14 -4.48 22.85 7.86
N GLN A 15 -4.30 22.96 9.18
CA GLN A 15 -5.39 22.79 10.16
C GLN A 15 -6.28 24.04 10.29
N TYR A 16 -5.78 25.20 9.85
CA TYR A 16 -6.42 26.50 10.01
C TYR A 16 -6.50 27.27 8.69
N ILE A 17 -7.44 28.22 8.60
CA ILE A 17 -7.62 29.11 7.46
C ILE A 17 -6.28 29.80 7.12
N GLY A 18 -5.91 29.79 5.84
CA GLY A 18 -4.71 30.44 5.33
C GLY A 18 -3.40 29.68 5.57
N HIS A 19 -3.43 28.52 6.23
CA HIS A 19 -2.23 27.70 6.44
C HIS A 19 -1.96 26.71 5.30
N THR A 20 -2.96 26.36 4.49
CA THR A 20 -2.79 25.37 3.41
C THR A 20 -1.90 25.92 2.30
N ALA A 21 -2.14 27.13 1.81
CA ALA A 21 -1.31 27.73 0.76
C ALA A 21 0.20 27.77 1.05
N PRO A 22 0.69 28.32 2.18
CA PRO A 22 2.12 28.36 2.46
C PRO A 22 2.71 26.95 2.61
N LYS A 23 1.97 26.03 3.24
CA LYS A 23 2.39 24.66 3.47
C LYS A 23 2.55 23.87 2.16
N THR A 24 1.54 23.93 1.29
CA THR A 24 1.58 23.33 -0.06
C THR A 24 2.73 23.92 -0.88
N LYS A 25 2.92 25.24 -0.88
CA LYS A 25 4.02 25.90 -1.61
C LYS A 25 5.40 25.48 -1.11
N GLU A 26 5.56 25.29 0.21
CA GLU A 26 6.83 24.83 0.78
C GLU A 26 7.17 23.40 0.33
N VAL A 27 6.19 22.50 0.33
CA VAL A 27 6.36 21.14 -0.20
C VAL A 27 6.72 21.16 -1.69
N LEU A 28 6.01 21.96 -2.49
CA LEU A 28 6.29 22.08 -3.92
C LEU A 28 7.70 22.60 -4.17
N LYS A 29 8.14 23.62 -3.43
CA LYS A 29 9.50 24.15 -3.52
C LYS A 29 10.56 23.08 -3.21
N LYS A 30 10.30 22.19 -2.24
CA LYS A 30 11.21 21.07 -1.92
C LYS A 30 11.25 20.01 -3.02
N ALA A 31 10.18 19.85 -3.79
CA ALA A 31 10.08 18.87 -4.87
C ALA A 31 10.63 19.35 -6.22
N MET A 32 10.89 20.66 -6.37
CA MET A 32 11.40 21.24 -7.63
C MET A 32 12.71 20.60 -8.08
N GLY A 33 12.84 20.40 -9.39
CA GLY A 33 13.92 19.66 -10.02
C GLY A 33 13.82 18.14 -9.87
N GLY A 34 12.65 17.63 -9.47
CA GLY A 34 12.44 16.22 -9.13
C GLY A 34 11.00 15.75 -9.27
N VAL A 35 10.63 14.79 -8.40
CA VAL A 35 9.32 14.12 -8.42
C VAL A 35 8.62 14.35 -7.09
N LEU A 36 7.38 14.85 -7.14
CA LEU A 36 6.45 14.89 -6.01
C LEU A 36 5.50 13.70 -6.11
N PHE A 37 5.51 12.81 -5.12
CA PHE A 37 4.60 11.68 -5.04
C PHE A 37 3.55 11.94 -3.95
N ILE A 38 2.28 12.04 -4.33
CA ILE A 38 1.17 12.29 -3.42
C ILE A 38 0.41 10.97 -3.24
N ASP A 39 0.55 10.36 -2.06
CA ASP A 39 -0.15 9.13 -1.72
C ASP A 39 -1.59 9.42 -1.28
N GLU A 40 -2.51 8.54 -1.66
CA GLU A 40 -3.96 8.65 -1.46
C GLU A 40 -4.51 10.06 -1.80
N ALA A 41 -4.12 10.58 -2.96
CA ALA A 41 -4.35 11.97 -3.39
C ALA A 41 -5.83 12.40 -3.37
N TYR A 42 -6.76 11.46 -3.55
CA TYR A 42 -8.20 11.71 -3.44
C TYR A 42 -8.62 12.29 -2.10
N TYR A 43 -7.84 12.09 -1.02
CA TYR A 43 -8.12 12.72 0.27
C TYR A 43 -7.95 14.23 0.25
N LEU A 44 -7.25 14.83 -0.72
CA LEU A 44 -7.16 16.29 -0.86
C LEU A 44 -8.53 16.93 -1.09
N TYR A 45 -9.51 16.20 -1.63
CA TYR A 45 -10.85 16.71 -1.85
C TYR A 45 -11.86 16.00 -0.94
N LYS A 46 -12.48 16.76 -0.02
CA LYS A 46 -13.54 16.26 0.87
C LYS A 46 -14.75 17.20 0.79
N PRO A 47 -15.69 16.97 -0.15
CA PRO A 47 -16.81 17.87 -0.38
C PRO A 47 -17.76 17.97 0.82
N ASP A 48 -17.85 16.91 1.63
CA ASP A 48 -18.76 16.84 2.79
C ASP A 48 -18.25 17.59 4.03
N ASN A 49 -17.10 18.26 3.94
CA ASN A 49 -16.49 18.98 5.06
C ASN A 49 -16.30 20.46 4.71
N GLU A 50 -17.23 21.32 5.15
CA GLU A 50 -17.21 22.77 4.90
C GLU A 50 -15.98 23.48 5.52
N ARG A 51 -15.28 22.84 6.45
CA ARG A 51 -14.03 23.35 7.05
C ARG A 51 -12.79 22.73 6.40
N ASP A 52 -12.93 22.12 5.23
CA ASP A 52 -11.83 21.52 4.50
C ASP A 52 -11.15 22.53 3.58
N TYR A 53 -9.84 22.72 3.78
CA TYR A 53 -9.03 23.63 2.96
C TYR A 53 -8.25 22.90 1.87
N GLY A 54 -8.60 21.65 1.56
CA GLY A 54 -7.87 20.84 0.60
C GLY A 54 -8.02 21.32 -0.85
N SER A 55 -9.15 21.97 -1.19
CA SER A 55 -9.34 22.59 -2.50
C SER A 55 -8.27 23.65 -2.82
N GLU A 56 -7.83 24.42 -1.82
CA GLU A 56 -6.74 25.41 -1.98
C GLU A 56 -5.42 24.71 -2.38
N ALA A 57 -5.13 23.54 -1.82
CA ALA A 57 -3.95 22.76 -2.21
C ALA A 57 -4.06 22.27 -3.65
N ILE A 58 -5.24 21.82 -4.08
CA ILE A 58 -5.49 21.35 -5.45
C ILE A 58 -5.30 22.50 -6.46
N GLU A 59 -5.83 23.69 -6.17
CA GLU A 59 -5.66 24.86 -7.04
C GLU A 59 -4.18 25.23 -7.23
N ILE A 60 -3.41 25.23 -6.14
CA ILE A 60 -1.96 25.51 -6.19
C ILE A 60 -1.23 24.42 -6.96
N LEU A 61 -1.57 23.15 -6.74
CA LEU A 61 -1.00 22.02 -7.48
C LEU A 61 -1.25 22.16 -8.99
N LEU A 62 -2.49 22.46 -9.39
CA LEU A 62 -2.85 22.68 -10.79
C LEU A 62 -2.07 23.82 -11.44
N GLN A 63 -1.95 24.95 -10.73
CA GLN A 63 -1.18 26.08 -11.21
C GLN A 63 0.29 25.72 -11.42
N VAL A 64 0.89 24.94 -10.53
CA VAL A 64 2.30 24.52 -10.65
C VAL A 64 2.48 23.48 -11.75
N MET A 65 1.56 22.51 -11.87
CA MET A 65 1.58 21.52 -12.95
C MET A 65 1.51 22.18 -14.34
N GLU A 66 0.81 23.31 -14.47
CA GLU A 66 0.77 24.09 -15.71
C GLU A 66 2.08 24.86 -15.95
N ASN A 67 2.54 25.62 -14.96
CA ASN A 67 3.60 26.61 -15.15
C ASN A 67 5.02 26.04 -15.02
N GLN A 68 5.20 24.91 -14.32
CA GLN A 68 6.52 24.36 -13.95
C GLN A 68 6.74 22.96 -14.51
N ARG A 69 6.19 22.67 -15.69
CA ARG A 69 6.21 21.34 -16.32
C ARG A 69 7.60 20.78 -16.61
N ASP A 70 8.60 21.65 -16.79
CA ASP A 70 9.98 21.26 -17.08
C ASP A 70 10.82 21.02 -15.81
N GLU A 71 10.31 21.44 -14.64
CA GLU A 71 11.03 21.37 -13.36
C GLU A 71 10.42 20.35 -12.38
N LEU A 72 9.15 19.97 -12.53
CA LEU A 72 8.45 19.11 -11.58
C LEU A 72 7.61 18.05 -12.26
N VAL A 73 7.80 16.79 -11.84
CA VAL A 73 6.87 15.69 -12.14
C VAL A 73 6.01 15.43 -10.91
N VAL A 74 4.68 15.39 -11.08
CA VAL A 74 3.74 15.03 -10.01
C VAL A 74 3.17 13.64 -10.30
N ILE A 75 3.24 12.76 -9.31
CA ILE A 75 2.63 11.43 -9.34
C ILE A 75 1.52 11.42 -8.29
N LEU A 76 0.28 11.19 -8.72
CA LEU A 76 -0.86 10.99 -7.83
C LEU A 76 -1.12 9.49 -7.72
N ALA A 77 -1.17 8.98 -6.49
CA ALA A 77 -1.44 7.58 -6.22
C ALA A 77 -2.68 7.41 -5.34
N GLY A 78 -3.33 6.26 -5.48
CA GLY A 78 -4.52 5.92 -4.73
C GLY A 78 -5.28 4.74 -5.32
N TYR A 79 -6.32 4.29 -4.63
CA TYR A 79 -7.23 3.28 -5.18
C TYR A 79 -8.03 3.84 -6.36
N LYS A 80 -8.27 2.98 -7.35
CA LYS A 80 -8.92 3.33 -8.63
C LYS A 80 -10.25 4.06 -8.43
N GLU A 81 -11.20 3.43 -7.74
CA GLU A 81 -12.55 4.00 -7.57
C GLU A 81 -12.56 5.39 -6.88
N PRO A 82 -11.84 5.63 -5.75
CA PRO A 82 -11.69 6.97 -5.20
C PRO A 82 -10.99 7.97 -6.12
N MET A 83 -9.98 7.54 -6.87
CA MET A 83 -9.26 8.40 -7.81
C MET A 83 -10.14 8.83 -8.99
N ASP A 84 -10.98 7.93 -9.51
CA ASP A 84 -11.92 8.26 -10.59
C ASP A 84 -12.89 9.37 -10.14
N LYS A 85 -13.46 9.25 -8.93
CA LYS A 85 -14.31 10.30 -8.33
C LYS A 85 -13.56 11.61 -8.08
N PHE A 86 -12.30 11.52 -7.69
CA PHE A 86 -11.43 12.68 -7.48
C PHE A 86 -11.20 13.45 -8.79
N TYR A 87 -10.98 12.75 -9.89
CA TYR A 87 -10.84 13.33 -11.23
C TYR A 87 -12.14 13.92 -11.77
N GLU A 88 -13.27 13.24 -11.59
CA GLU A 88 -14.59 13.77 -11.95
C GLU A 88 -14.91 15.08 -11.23
N SER A 89 -14.53 15.18 -9.96
CA SER A 89 -14.75 16.38 -9.14
C SER A 89 -13.80 17.53 -9.48
N ASN A 90 -12.65 17.22 -10.09
CA ASN A 90 -11.57 18.18 -10.36
C ASN A 90 -11.10 18.06 -11.83
N PRO A 91 -11.93 18.45 -12.82
CA PRO A 91 -11.63 18.23 -14.24
C PRO A 91 -10.33 18.90 -14.71
N GLY A 92 -9.87 19.95 -14.01
CA GLY A 92 -8.57 20.57 -14.24
C GLY A 92 -7.38 19.61 -14.06
N LEU A 93 -7.50 18.61 -13.18
CA LEU A 93 -6.45 17.59 -12.96
C LEU A 93 -6.40 16.61 -14.14
N SER A 94 -7.56 16.13 -14.60
CA SER A 94 -7.65 15.17 -15.71
C SER A 94 -6.97 15.70 -16.98
N SER A 95 -7.10 17.00 -17.26
CA SER A 95 -6.44 17.63 -18.42
C SER A 95 -4.92 17.73 -18.32
N ARG A 96 -4.35 17.72 -17.11
CA ARG A 96 -2.90 17.91 -16.85
C ARG A 96 -2.17 16.61 -16.55
N ILE A 97 -2.91 15.52 -16.36
CA ILE A 97 -2.35 14.19 -16.13
C ILE A 97 -2.20 13.53 -17.50
N ALA A 98 -0.96 13.47 -17.98
CA ALA A 98 -0.67 12.91 -19.30
C ALA A 98 -0.76 11.38 -19.34
N ASN A 99 -0.52 10.71 -18.20
CA ASN A 99 -0.40 9.25 -18.13
C ASN A 99 -1.22 8.70 -16.97
N HIS A 100 -2.07 7.71 -17.28
CA HIS A 100 -2.76 6.89 -16.29
C HIS A 100 -2.18 5.49 -16.32
N ILE A 101 -1.69 5.02 -15.17
CA ILE A 101 -1.11 3.68 -15.02
C ILE A 101 -1.98 2.93 -14.02
N ASP A 102 -2.71 1.93 -14.50
CA ASP A 102 -3.49 1.03 -13.67
C ASP A 102 -2.60 -0.12 -13.16
N PHE A 103 -2.60 -0.33 -11.84
CA PHE A 103 -1.91 -1.46 -11.20
C PHE A 103 -2.97 -2.50 -10.80
N PRO A 104 -3.16 -3.58 -11.58
CA PRO A 104 -4.13 -4.61 -11.24
C PRO A 104 -3.69 -5.41 -10.01
N ASP A 105 -4.67 -6.03 -9.35
CA ASP A 105 -4.40 -7.01 -8.29
C ASP A 105 -3.59 -8.18 -8.83
N TYR A 106 -2.68 -8.69 -7.99
CA TYR A 106 -1.90 -9.88 -8.34
C TYR A 106 -2.80 -11.12 -8.39
N SER A 107 -2.49 -12.01 -9.34
CA SER A 107 -3.04 -13.36 -9.38
C SER A 107 -2.61 -14.18 -8.16
N THR A 108 -3.32 -15.28 -7.88
CA THR A 108 -2.95 -16.22 -6.81
C THR A 108 -1.52 -16.73 -6.97
N ASP A 109 -1.08 -17.00 -8.20
CA ASP A 109 0.25 -17.51 -8.51
C ASP A 109 1.34 -16.46 -8.24
N GLU A 110 1.07 -15.21 -8.61
CA GLU A 110 1.97 -14.09 -8.32
C GLU A 110 2.07 -13.83 -6.81
N LEU A 111 0.95 -13.88 -6.08
CA LEU A 111 0.95 -13.72 -4.62
C LEU A 111 1.70 -14.86 -3.92
N LEU A 112 1.59 -16.09 -4.44
CA LEU A 112 2.36 -17.23 -3.94
C LEU A 112 3.86 -17.08 -4.24
N LYS A 113 4.23 -16.51 -5.40
CA LYS A 113 5.62 -16.20 -5.71
C LYS A 113 6.17 -15.10 -4.80
N ILE A 114 5.40 -14.04 -4.57
CA ILE A 114 5.73 -12.95 -3.65
C ILE A 114 5.92 -13.51 -2.22
N SER A 115 5.05 -14.42 -1.77
CA SER A 115 5.16 -15.00 -0.43
C SER A 115 6.45 -15.80 -0.25
N LYS A 116 6.88 -16.56 -1.26
CA LYS A 116 8.16 -17.28 -1.22
C LYS A 116 9.35 -16.33 -1.15
N LEU A 117 9.35 -15.26 -1.93
CA LEU A 117 10.41 -14.23 -1.87
C LEU A 117 10.49 -13.55 -0.50
N MET A 118 9.34 -13.23 0.10
CA MET A 118 9.27 -12.66 1.45
C MET A 118 9.80 -13.62 2.52
N LEU A 119 9.50 -14.92 2.40
CA LEU A 119 10.00 -15.92 3.34
C LEU A 119 11.49 -16.16 3.18
N GLU A 120 11.99 -16.19 1.94
CA GLU A 120 13.42 -16.36 1.64
C GLU A 120 14.27 -15.26 2.28
N ASP A 121 13.85 -13.99 2.17
CA ASP A 121 14.50 -12.85 2.84
C ASP A 121 14.53 -13.00 4.36
N GLN A 122 13.50 -13.63 4.93
CA GLN A 122 13.39 -13.92 6.36
C GLN A 122 14.03 -15.26 6.77
N GLN A 123 14.65 -15.99 5.84
CA GLN A 123 15.22 -17.34 6.04
C GLN A 123 14.19 -18.41 6.48
N TYR A 124 12.94 -18.26 6.05
CA TYR A 124 11.87 -19.25 6.19
C TYR A 124 11.55 -19.91 4.85
N GLN A 125 10.87 -21.05 4.91
CA GLN A 125 10.30 -21.69 3.74
C GLN A 125 8.99 -22.40 4.08
N LEU A 126 8.11 -22.54 3.08
CA LEU A 126 6.91 -23.38 3.17
C LEU A 126 7.29 -24.83 2.88
N THR A 127 6.79 -25.77 3.66
CA THR A 127 6.77 -27.18 3.24
C THR A 127 5.81 -27.37 2.05
N PRO A 128 5.91 -28.46 1.28
CA PRO A 128 5.00 -28.72 0.16
C PRO A 128 3.52 -28.64 0.56
N ASP A 129 3.14 -29.20 1.71
CA ASP A 129 1.76 -29.13 2.20
C ASP A 129 1.38 -27.73 2.66
N ALA A 130 2.33 -26.97 3.23
CA ALA A 130 2.09 -25.58 3.62
C ALA A 130 1.89 -24.69 2.39
N GLU A 131 2.58 -24.96 1.29
CA GLU A 131 2.39 -24.24 0.03
C GLU A 131 0.97 -24.46 -0.53
N ILE A 132 0.48 -25.69 -0.50
CA ILE A 132 -0.90 -26.03 -0.90
C ILE A 132 -1.90 -25.30 -0.01
N ALA A 133 -1.71 -25.37 1.31
CA ALA A 133 -2.57 -24.66 2.28
C ALA A 133 -2.53 -23.14 2.07
N PHE A 134 -1.35 -22.59 1.76
CA PHE A 134 -1.18 -21.15 1.55
C PHE A 134 -1.82 -20.68 0.23
N ARG A 135 -1.75 -21.48 -0.83
CA ARG A 135 -2.53 -21.21 -2.06
C ARG A 135 -4.02 -21.10 -1.75
N GLN A 136 -4.59 -22.08 -1.03
CA GLN A 136 -6.00 -22.06 -0.65
C GLN A 136 -6.34 -20.85 0.25
N TYR A 137 -5.43 -20.47 1.14
CA TYR A 137 -5.56 -19.26 1.94
C TYR A 137 -5.67 -18.01 1.06
N ILE A 138 -4.79 -17.89 0.05
CA ILE A 138 -4.78 -16.74 -0.87
C ILE A 138 -6.11 -16.66 -1.61
N GLU A 139 -6.56 -17.77 -2.20
CA GLU A 139 -7.82 -17.83 -2.96
C GLU A 139 -9.00 -17.34 -2.11
N LYS A 140 -9.16 -17.88 -0.88
CA LYS A 140 -10.21 -17.46 0.05
C LYS A 140 -10.05 -16.02 0.53
N ARG A 141 -8.81 -15.56 0.75
CA ARG A 141 -8.56 -14.22 1.31
C ARG A 141 -8.83 -13.12 0.28
N ARG A 142 -8.60 -13.37 -1.00
CA ARG A 142 -8.89 -12.43 -2.11
C ARG A 142 -10.37 -12.11 -2.22
N GLU A 143 -11.24 -13.04 -1.86
CA GLU A 143 -12.70 -12.87 -1.89
C GLU A 143 -13.25 -12.14 -0.65
N LYS A 144 -12.44 -11.90 0.39
CA LYS A 144 -12.87 -11.23 1.62
C LYS A 144 -12.61 -9.72 1.56
N PRO A 145 -13.43 -8.90 2.26
CA PRO A 145 -13.24 -7.45 2.31
C PRO A 145 -11.84 -7.04 2.79
N LEU A 146 -11.39 -5.86 2.35
CA LEU A 146 -10.09 -5.28 2.71
C LEU A 146 -8.91 -6.19 2.32
N PHE A 147 -8.99 -6.85 1.17
CA PHE A 147 -7.82 -7.47 0.56
C PHE A 147 -6.87 -6.38 0.04
N ALA A 148 -5.60 -6.49 0.39
CA ALA A 148 -4.58 -5.48 0.13
C ALA A 148 -3.32 -6.08 -0.52
N ASN A 149 -3.50 -7.03 -1.45
CA ASN A 149 -2.44 -7.69 -2.20
C ASN A 149 -1.28 -8.17 -1.30
N ALA A 150 -0.04 -7.82 -1.64
CA ALA A 150 1.17 -8.20 -0.93
C ALA A 150 1.13 -7.83 0.57
N ARG A 151 0.44 -6.75 0.97
CA ARG A 151 0.26 -6.40 2.39
C ARG A 151 -0.57 -7.45 3.14
N SER A 152 -1.62 -7.98 2.51
CA SER A 152 -2.40 -9.09 3.08
C SER A 152 -1.58 -10.37 3.20
N ILE A 153 -0.73 -10.66 2.21
CA ILE A 153 0.19 -11.81 2.21
C ILE A 153 1.21 -11.68 3.34
N LYS A 154 1.89 -10.54 3.46
CA LYS A 154 2.84 -10.28 4.54
C LYS A 154 2.19 -10.50 5.91
N ASN A 155 1.01 -9.92 6.13
CA ASN A 155 0.29 -10.10 7.40
C ASN A 155 -0.10 -11.57 7.66
N ALA A 156 -0.40 -12.35 6.62
CA ALA A 156 -0.68 -13.78 6.75
C ALA A 156 0.57 -14.58 7.12
N LEU A 157 1.71 -14.28 6.49
CA LEU A 157 3.00 -14.90 6.81
C LEU A 157 3.46 -14.55 8.23
N ASP A 158 3.32 -13.29 8.66
CA ASP A 158 3.65 -12.84 10.01
C ASP A 158 2.83 -13.63 11.05
N ARG A 159 1.53 -13.85 10.81
CA ARG A 159 0.68 -14.70 11.66
C ARG A 159 1.08 -16.18 11.61
N ALA A 160 1.41 -16.71 10.45
CA ALA A 160 1.86 -18.10 10.30
C ALA A 160 3.16 -18.35 11.10
N ARG A 161 4.12 -17.42 11.01
CA ARG A 161 5.35 -17.45 11.81
C ARG A 161 5.08 -17.42 13.30
N MET A 162 4.12 -16.61 13.75
CA MET A 162 3.71 -16.59 15.15
C MET A 162 3.12 -17.94 15.60
N ARG A 163 2.30 -18.59 14.77
CA ARG A 163 1.76 -19.93 15.07
C ARG A 163 2.85 -21.00 15.09
N GLN A 164 3.79 -20.95 14.15
CA GLN A 164 4.95 -21.84 14.13
C GLN A 164 5.81 -21.68 15.39
N ALA A 165 6.05 -20.45 15.83
CA ALA A 165 6.78 -20.18 17.06
C ALA A 165 6.09 -20.78 18.28
N ASN A 166 4.77 -20.62 18.39
CA ASN A 166 3.98 -21.24 19.47
C ASN A 166 4.03 -22.78 19.40
N ARG A 167 3.89 -23.37 18.21
CA ARG A 167 4.03 -24.82 18.03
C ARG A 167 5.37 -25.36 18.54
N ILE A 168 6.46 -24.69 18.16
CA ILE A 168 7.82 -25.05 18.59
C ILE A 168 7.99 -24.87 20.09
N PHE A 169 7.42 -23.80 20.64
CA PHE A 169 7.46 -23.55 22.06
C PHE A 169 6.68 -24.61 22.85
N ASP A 170 5.59 -25.14 22.30
CA ASP A 170 4.78 -26.19 22.94
C ASP A 170 5.41 -27.58 22.79
N SER A 171 6.31 -27.80 21.83
CA SER A 171 7.06 -29.06 21.66
C SER A 171 8.27 -29.19 22.63
N ARG A 172 8.18 -28.57 23.82
CA ARG A 172 9.25 -28.58 24.85
C ARG A 172 9.74 -30.00 25.13
N GLY A 173 11.04 -30.20 25.02
CA GLY A 173 11.71 -31.47 25.32
C GLY A 173 12.19 -32.25 24.10
N GLN A 174 11.86 -31.81 22.89
CA GLN A 174 12.44 -32.35 21.65
C GLN A 174 13.71 -31.59 21.23
N VAL A 175 14.69 -32.29 20.68
CA VAL A 175 15.89 -31.67 20.09
C VAL A 175 15.48 -31.03 18.78
N LEU A 176 15.40 -29.70 18.77
CA LEU A 176 15.04 -28.94 17.57
C LEU A 176 16.19 -28.88 16.58
N THR A 177 15.88 -29.20 15.34
CA THR A 177 16.74 -29.07 14.18
C THR A 177 16.56 -27.71 13.52
N LYS A 178 17.56 -27.26 12.77
CA LYS A 178 17.44 -26.04 11.93
C LYS A 178 16.21 -26.09 11.02
N LYS A 179 15.85 -27.26 10.50
CA LYS A 179 14.68 -27.44 9.62
C LYS A 179 13.37 -27.08 10.33
N GLU A 180 13.21 -27.46 11.59
CA GLU A 180 11.99 -27.15 12.36
C GLU A 180 11.85 -25.65 12.64
N LEU A 181 12.98 -24.94 12.80
CA LEU A 181 12.98 -23.50 13.05
C LEU A 181 12.65 -22.65 11.82
N VAL A 182 12.89 -23.18 10.61
CA VAL A 182 12.70 -22.42 9.34
C VAL A 182 11.48 -22.86 8.54
N ASN A 183 10.95 -24.06 8.78
CA ASN A 183 9.80 -24.59 8.05
C ASN A 183 8.48 -24.10 8.66
N LEU A 184 7.70 -23.41 7.84
CA LEU A 184 6.28 -23.24 8.06
C LEU A 184 5.55 -24.47 7.51
N GLU A 185 4.70 -25.08 8.33
CA GLU A 185 3.92 -26.26 7.96
C GLU A 185 2.46 -25.91 7.72
N ALA A 186 1.70 -26.84 7.11
CA ALA A 186 0.30 -26.62 6.76
C ALA A 186 -0.55 -26.17 7.96
N GLN A 187 -0.32 -26.73 9.15
CA GLN A 187 -1.08 -26.36 10.36
C GLN A 187 -0.89 -24.90 10.78
N ASP A 188 0.27 -24.29 10.50
CA ASP A 188 0.53 -22.88 10.81
C ASP A 188 -0.31 -21.94 9.93
N ILE A 189 -0.77 -22.44 8.77
CA ILE A 189 -1.62 -21.72 7.83
C ILE A 189 -3.10 -22.00 8.11
N LEU A 190 -3.45 -23.29 8.23
CA LEU A 190 -4.84 -23.78 8.32
C LEU A 190 -5.57 -23.31 9.58
N GLN A 191 -4.84 -22.98 10.65
CA GLN A 191 -5.41 -22.35 11.85
C GLN A 191 -5.93 -20.92 11.64
N SER A 192 -5.79 -20.35 10.44
CA SER A 192 -6.33 -19.02 10.16
C SER A 192 -7.85 -19.02 10.10
N THR A 193 -8.46 -18.01 10.71
CA THR A 193 -9.91 -17.76 10.65
C THR A 193 -10.47 -17.53 9.24
N VAL A 194 -9.61 -17.40 8.22
CA VAL A 194 -10.02 -17.34 6.81
C VAL A 194 -10.62 -18.69 6.36
N PHE A 195 -10.22 -19.79 7.00
CA PHE A 195 -10.77 -21.12 6.76
C PHE A 195 -12.05 -21.41 7.56
N ASN A 196 -12.39 -20.54 8.52
CA ASN A 196 -13.67 -20.63 9.20
C ASN A 196 -14.74 -20.07 8.25
N ASN A 197 -15.78 -20.87 7.99
CA ASN A 197 -16.93 -20.45 7.18
C ASN A 197 -17.66 -19.28 7.83
#